data_AF-A0A833Z1R2-F1
#
_entry.id   AF-A0A833Z1R2-F1
#
_cell.length_a   1.000
_cell.length_b   1.000
_cell.length_c   1.000
_cell.angle_alpha   90.00
_cell.angle_beta   90.00
_cell.angle_gamma   90.00
#
_symmetry.space_group_name_H-M   'P 1'
#
loop_
_entity.id
_entity.type
_entity.pdbx_description
1 polymer ?
#
loop_
_entity_poly.entity_id
_entity_poly.type
_entity_poly.pdbx_seq_one_letter_code
_entity_poly.pdbx_strand_id
1 'polypeptide(L)'
;MAFGKVTEETVYTCTGHPLKSDIANILDWMLNQDFTTAYRNIMALKTLKGLALHDILTEIHLFVHRVDFPSSVRIHLLTKMAEIEYRLSVGTNEKIQLSSLIAAFQVTRDLIVTEA
;
A
#
# COMPACT_ATOMS: atom_id res chain seq x y z
N MET A 1 18.02 17.30 -10.36
CA MET A 1 19.22 17.70 -9.58
C MET A 1 19.83 16.42 -9.04
N ALA A 2 21.12 16.17 -9.27
CA ALA A 2 21.79 14.98 -8.75
C ALA A 2 22.25 15.24 -7.30
N PHE A 3 21.96 14.32 -6.38
CA PHE A 3 22.44 14.39 -5.01
C PHE A 3 23.97 14.24 -4.97
N GLY A 4 24.67 15.04 -4.15
CA GLY A 4 26.13 15.02 -4.07
C GLY A 4 26.72 13.75 -3.44
N LYS A 5 25.91 12.95 -2.76
CA LYS A 5 26.28 11.64 -2.19
C LYS A 5 25.17 10.63 -2.48
N VAL A 6 25.56 9.46 -2.98
CA VAL A 6 24.62 8.36 -3.23
C VAL A 6 24.38 7.59 -1.93
N THR A 7 23.18 7.73 -1.39
CA THR A 7 22.63 6.97 -0.25
C THR A 7 21.29 6.33 -0.64
N GLU A 8 20.82 5.34 0.12
CA GLU A 8 19.50 4.71 -0.10
C GLU A 8 18.40 5.78 -0.22
N GLU A 9 18.29 6.66 0.76
CA GLU A 9 17.29 7.74 0.77
C GLU A 9 17.35 8.61 -0.49
N THR A 10 18.54 9.02 -0.92
CA THR A 10 18.69 9.85 -2.12
C THR A 10 18.30 9.14 -3.41
N VAL A 11 18.52 7.82 -3.49
CA VAL A 11 18.15 7.02 -4.68
C VAL A 11 16.64 6.90 -4.76
N TYR A 12 15.98 6.45 -3.68
CA TYR A 12 14.52 6.30 -3.63
C TYR A 12 13.80 7.64 -3.85
N THR A 13 14.30 8.71 -3.23
CA THR A 13 13.74 10.07 -3.42
C THR A 13 13.92 10.55 -4.85
N CYS A 14 15.05 10.24 -5.49
CA CYS A 14 15.30 10.62 -6.89
C CYS A 14 14.36 9.90 -7.87
N THR A 15 13.98 8.66 -7.58
CA THR A 15 13.08 7.87 -8.44
C THR A 15 11.61 8.04 -8.10
N GLY A 16 11.27 8.76 -7.02
CA GLY A 16 9.89 8.86 -6.51
C GLY A 16 9.36 7.56 -5.92
N HIS A 17 10.25 6.60 -5.61
CA HIS A 17 9.86 5.29 -5.11
C HIS A 17 9.71 5.34 -3.58
N PRO A 18 8.70 4.66 -3.00
CA PRO A 18 8.48 4.67 -1.55
C PRO A 18 9.65 4.06 -0.77
N LEU A 19 10.00 4.68 0.36
CA LEU A 19 10.96 4.09 1.29
C LEU A 19 10.32 2.91 2.03
N LYS A 20 11.14 1.97 2.52
CA LYS A 20 10.67 0.85 3.36
C LYS A 20 9.91 1.34 4.61
N SER A 21 10.34 2.45 5.20
CA SER A 21 9.66 3.10 6.32
C SER A 21 8.30 3.65 5.94
N ASP A 22 8.15 4.18 4.72
CA ASP A 22 6.86 4.66 4.21
C ASP A 22 5.87 3.51 4.03
N ILE A 23 6.32 2.39 3.45
CA ILE A 23 5.49 1.20 3.29
C ILE A 23 5.08 0.61 4.64
N ALA A 24 5.98 0.56 5.62
CA ALA A 24 5.67 0.11 6.96
C ALA A 24 4.59 0.99 7.62
N ASN A 25 4.69 2.32 7.50
CA ASN A 25 3.69 3.24 8.01
C ASN A 25 2.33 3.06 7.30
N ILE A 26 2.33 2.90 5.98
CA ILE A 26 1.11 2.66 5.21
C ILE A 26 0.40 1.39 5.69
N LEU A 27 1.14 0.30 5.90
CA LEU A 27 0.60 -0.95 6.42
C LEU A 27 0.04 -0.81 7.83
N ASP A 28 0.77 -0.13 8.72
CA ASP A 28 0.30 0.14 10.08
C ASP A 28 -1.02 0.92 10.06
N TRP A 29 -1.13 1.96 9.25
CA TRP A 29 -2.37 2.74 9.13
C TRP A 29 -3.52 1.91 8.57
N MET A 30 -3.30 1.10 7.53
CA MET A 30 -4.36 0.28 6.93
C MET A 30 -4.89 -0.79 7.88
N LEU A 31 -4.04 -1.36 8.74
CA LEU A 31 -4.42 -2.45 9.66
C LEU A 31 -4.95 -1.91 10.99
N ASN A 32 -4.33 -0.86 11.54
CA ASN A 32 -4.56 -0.45 12.93
C ASN A 32 -5.42 0.81 13.08
N GLN A 33 -5.60 1.62 12.03
CA GLN A 33 -6.41 2.85 12.12
C GLN A 33 -7.79 2.69 11.47
N ASP A 34 -8.68 3.65 11.75
CA ASP A 34 -9.95 3.76 11.05
C ASP A 34 -9.74 4.17 9.58
N PHE A 35 -10.73 3.87 8.74
CA PHE A 35 -10.65 4.08 7.29
C PHE A 35 -10.32 5.53 6.92
N THR A 36 -10.96 6.49 7.60
CA THR A 36 -10.82 7.91 7.24
C THR A 36 -9.44 8.42 7.58
N THR A 37 -8.92 8.05 8.77
CA THR A 37 -7.59 8.44 9.21
C THR A 37 -6.52 7.79 8.33
N ALA A 38 -6.63 6.49 8.05
CA ALA A 38 -5.71 5.79 7.16
C ALA A 38 -5.68 6.44 5.76
N TYR A 39 -6.85 6.72 5.18
CA TYR A 39 -6.95 7.37 3.87
C TYR A 39 -6.28 8.75 3.86
N ARG A 40 -6.54 9.58 4.87
CA ARG A 40 -5.94 10.92 4.98
C ARG A 40 -4.42 10.84 5.10
N ASN A 41 -3.90 9.95 5.94
CA ASN A 41 -2.46 9.80 6.16
C ASN A 41 -1.76 9.31 4.89
N ILE A 42 -2.29 8.28 4.22
CA ILE A 42 -1.71 7.74 2.99
C ILE A 42 -1.78 8.79 1.87
N MET A 43 -2.91 9.47 1.71
CA MET A 43 -3.06 10.52 0.70
C MET A 43 -2.09 11.68 0.92
N ALA A 44 -1.91 12.12 2.18
CA ALA A 44 -0.95 13.16 2.53
C ALA A 44 0.49 12.73 2.23
N LEU A 45 0.87 11.50 2.60
CA LEU A 45 2.21 10.95 2.33
C LEU A 45 2.49 10.86 0.83
N LYS A 46 1.54 10.33 0.04
CA LYS A 46 1.64 10.26 -1.42
C LYS A 46 1.83 11.63 -2.05
N THR A 47 1.07 12.62 -1.59
CA THR A 47 1.15 13.99 -2.11
C THR A 47 2.46 14.66 -1.74
N LEU A 48 2.92 14.50 -0.50
CA LEU A 48 4.14 15.11 0.01
C LEU A 48 5.40 14.57 -0.68
N LYS A 49 5.44 13.25 -0.91
CA LYS A 49 6.61 12.55 -1.45
C LYS A 49 6.51 12.23 -2.95
N GLY A 50 5.40 12.54 -3.59
CA GLY A 50 5.18 12.26 -5.02
C GLY A 50 5.11 10.76 -5.34
N LEU A 51 4.57 9.95 -4.44
CA LEU A 51 4.54 8.49 -4.58
C LEU A 51 3.38 8.05 -5.47
N ALA A 52 3.63 7.12 -6.39
CA ALA A 52 2.57 6.47 -7.14
C ALA A 52 1.90 5.37 -6.31
N LEU A 53 0.57 5.23 -6.43
CA LEU A 53 -0.15 4.12 -5.80
C LEU A 53 0.29 2.76 -6.35
N HIS A 54 0.71 2.70 -7.61
CA HIS A 54 1.23 1.47 -8.22
C HIS A 54 2.47 0.98 -7.45
N ASP A 55 3.46 1.84 -7.22
CA ASP A 55 4.68 1.48 -6.49
C ASP A 55 4.36 1.01 -5.05
N ILE A 56 3.43 1.71 -4.38
CA ILE A 56 2.94 1.33 -3.06
C ILE A 56 2.31 -0.06 -3.09
N LEU A 57 1.47 -0.35 -4.08
CA LEU A 57 0.79 -1.64 -4.23
C LEU A 57 1.80 -2.77 -4.49
N THR A 58 2.81 -2.55 -5.33
CA THR A 58 3.87 -3.52 -5.60
C THR A 58 4.72 -3.83 -4.37
N GLU A 59 5.10 -2.82 -3.58
CA GLU A 59 5.85 -3.03 -2.33
C GLU A 59 5.01 -3.75 -1.26
N ILE A 60 3.74 -3.38 -1.13
CA ILE A 60 2.81 -4.06 -0.22
C ILE A 60 2.62 -5.53 -0.63
N HIS A 61 2.58 -5.83 -1.93
CA HIS A 61 2.46 -7.21 -2.41
C HIS A 61 3.61 -8.10 -1.89
N LEU A 62 4.84 -7.59 -1.91
CA LEU A 62 6.00 -8.28 -1.33
C LEU A 62 5.85 -8.52 0.17
N PHE A 63 5.23 -7.57 0.89
CA PHE A 63 4.97 -7.72 2.32
C PHE A 63 3.91 -8.79 2.61
N VAL A 64 2.80 -8.81 1.85
CA VAL A 64 1.73 -9.80 2.01
C VAL A 64 2.24 -11.24 1.86
N HIS A 65 3.24 -11.46 1.00
CA HIS A 65 3.89 -12.76 0.85
C HIS A 65 4.77 -13.16 2.05
N ARG A 66 5.26 -12.20 2.85
CA ARG A 66 6.09 -12.46 4.03
C ARG A 66 5.27 -12.70 5.29
N VAL A 67 4.05 -12.19 5.33
CA VAL A 67 3.15 -12.37 6.48
C VAL A 67 2.46 -13.72 6.42
N ASP A 68 2.39 -14.40 7.56
CA ASP A 68 1.73 -15.67 7.68
C ASP A 68 0.21 -15.51 7.89
N PHE A 69 -0.48 -15.21 6.79
CA PHE A 69 -1.94 -15.18 6.75
C PHE A 69 -2.52 -16.58 6.54
N PRO A 70 -3.71 -16.87 7.09
CA PRO A 70 -4.50 -18.03 6.68
C PRO A 70 -4.69 -18.05 5.16
N SER A 71 -4.76 -19.25 4.58
CA SER A 71 -4.75 -19.41 3.11
C SER A 71 -5.92 -18.73 2.42
N SER A 72 -7.14 -18.85 2.98
CA SER A 72 -8.37 -18.19 2.52
C SER A 72 -8.22 -16.67 2.50
N VAL A 73 -7.75 -16.10 3.61
CA VAL A 73 -7.52 -14.65 3.76
C VAL A 73 -6.48 -14.15 2.76
N ARG A 74 -5.35 -14.87 2.62
CA ARG A 74 -4.29 -14.52 1.67
C ARG A 74 -4.80 -14.49 0.23
N ILE A 75 -5.58 -15.51 -0.18
CA ILE A 75 -6.18 -15.59 -1.52
C ILE A 75 -7.12 -14.41 -1.75
N HIS A 76 -7.96 -14.08 -0.77
CA HIS A 76 -8.89 -12.95 -0.86
C HIS A 76 -8.14 -11.62 -1.07
N LEU A 77 -7.15 -11.34 -0.23
CA LEU A 77 -6.37 -10.09 -0.30
C LEU A 77 -5.62 -9.99 -1.63
N LEU A 78 -4.95 -11.05 -2.07
CA LEU A 78 -4.22 -11.07 -3.36
C LEU A 78 -5.16 -10.85 -4.54
N THR A 79 -6.36 -11.44 -4.52
CA THR A 79 -7.37 -11.23 -5.57
C THR A 79 -7.77 -9.76 -5.65
N LYS A 80 -8.00 -9.12 -4.50
CA LYS A 80 -8.36 -7.69 -4.45
C LYS A 80 -7.22 -6.78 -4.89
N MET A 81 -5.98 -7.09 -4.52
CA MET A 81 -4.82 -6.35 -5.00
C MET A 81 -4.66 -6.46 -6.53
N ALA A 82 -4.86 -7.65 -7.11
CA ALA A 82 -4.79 -7.85 -8.56
C ALA A 82 -5.88 -7.08 -9.31
N GLU A 83 -7.12 -7.04 -8.80
CA GLU A 83 -8.20 -6.22 -9.36
C GLU A 83 -7.84 -4.72 -9.36
N ILE A 84 -7.23 -4.24 -8.26
CA ILE A 84 -6.81 -2.83 -8.12
C ILE A 84 -5.67 -2.51 -9.10
N GLU A 85 -4.67 -3.39 -9.20
CA GLU A 85 -3.55 -3.23 -10.13
C GLU A 85 -4.03 -3.14 -11.58
N TYR A 86 -4.93 -4.05 -11.98
CA TYR A 86 -5.55 -4.02 -13.29
C TYR A 86 -6.28 -2.69 -13.53
N ARG A 87 -7.10 -2.23 -12.58
CA ARG A 87 -7.81 -0.95 -12.68
C ARG A 87 -6.86 0.24 -12.81
N LEU A 88 -5.73 0.22 -12.10
CA LEU A 88 -4.69 1.25 -12.23
C LEU A 88 -4.05 1.23 -13.63
N SER A 89 -3.77 0.04 -14.18
CA SER A 89 -3.19 -0.09 -15.53
C SER A 89 -4.07 0.47 -16.65
N VAL A 90 -5.41 0.45 -16.47
CA VAL A 90 -6.37 1.00 -17.45
C VAL A 90 -6.72 2.47 -17.21
N GLY A 91 -5.99 3.17 -16.32
CA GLY A 91 -6.14 4.62 -16.10
C GLY A 91 -7.30 5.02 -15.19
N THR A 92 -7.71 4.15 -14.25
CA THR A 92 -8.78 4.49 -13.30
C THR A 92 -8.35 5.56 -12.30
N ASN A 93 -9.32 6.25 -11.69
CA ASN A 93 -9.06 7.24 -10.65
C ASN A 93 -8.34 6.63 -9.43
N GLU A 94 -7.13 7.13 -9.19
CA GLU A 94 -6.24 6.64 -8.14
C GLU A 94 -6.79 6.85 -6.72
N LYS A 95 -7.61 7.88 -6.47
CA LYS A 95 -8.24 8.10 -5.16
C LYS A 95 -9.24 7.00 -4.84
N ILE A 96 -9.99 6.55 -5.84
CA ILE A 96 -10.94 5.44 -5.70
C ILE A 96 -10.18 4.14 -5.46
N GLN A 97 -9.09 3.92 -6.19
CA GLN A 97 -8.26 2.72 -6.02
C GLN A 97 -7.55 2.69 -4.66
N LEU A 98 -7.10 3.84 -4.15
CA LEU A 98 -6.55 3.96 -2.80
C LEU A 98 -7.59 3.55 -1.74
N SER A 99 -8.82 4.08 -1.85
CA SER A 99 -9.92 3.68 -0.99
C SER A 99 -10.21 2.17 -1.06
N SER A 100 -10.18 1.60 -2.27
CA SER A 100 -10.35 0.16 -2.49
C SER A 100 -9.25 -0.66 -1.82
N LEU A 101 -8.00 -0.18 -1.84
CA LEU A 101 -6.87 -0.86 -1.20
C LEU A 101 -7.04 -0.87 0.32
N ILE A 102 -7.33 0.28 0.92
CA ILE A 102 -7.54 0.39 2.38
C ILE A 102 -8.71 -0.50 2.81
N ALA A 103 -9.82 -0.48 2.07
CA ALA A 103 -10.97 -1.33 2.35
C ALA A 103 -10.61 -2.82 2.29
N ALA A 104 -9.81 -3.25 1.31
CA ALA A 104 -9.38 -4.64 1.20
C ALA A 104 -8.57 -5.10 2.43
N PHE A 105 -7.69 -4.25 2.96
CA PHE A 105 -6.94 -4.54 4.18
C PHE A 105 -7.82 -4.58 5.44
N GLN A 106 -8.82 -3.70 5.54
CA GLN A 106 -9.76 -3.73 6.67
C GLN A 106 -10.65 -4.96 6.65
N VAL A 107 -11.17 -5.35 5.48
CA VAL A 107 -11.90 -6.63 5.32
C VAL A 107 -11.01 -7.81 5.68
N THR A 108 -9.74 -7.80 5.25
CA THR A 108 -8.76 -8.83 5.60
C THR A 108 -8.57 -8.93 7.11
N ARG A 109 -8.44 -7.80 7.82
CA ARG A 109 -8.36 -7.79 9.29
C ARG A 109 -9.59 -8.46 9.92
N ASP A 110 -10.78 -8.13 9.46
CA ASP A 110 -12.03 -8.66 10.01
C ASP A 110 -12.16 -10.18 9.73
N LEU A 111 -11.70 -10.64 8.57
CA LEU A 111 -11.63 -12.07 8.23
C LEU A 111 -10.63 -12.83 9.13
N ILE A 112 -9.47 -12.25 9.43
CA ILE A 112 -8.48 -12.86 10.32
C ILE A 112 -9.06 -13.06 11.73
N VAL A 113 -9.80 -12.07 12.25
CA VAL A 113 -10.47 -12.18 13.56
C VAL A 113 -11.53 -13.27 13.56
N THR A 114 -12.16 -13.56 12.42
CA THR A 114 -13.20 -14.59 12.30
C THR A 114 -12.62 -16.00 12.22
N GLU A 115 -11.41 -16.15 11.68
CA GLU A 115 -10.71 -17.43 11.55
C GLU A 115 -9.78 -17.77 12.73
N ALA A 116 -9.56 -16.82 13.66
CA ALA A 116 -8.77 -16.99 14.88
C ALA A 116 -9.62 -17.46 16.07
#